data_AF-A0A7X8PK24-F1
#
_entry.id   AF-A0A7X8PK24-F1
#
_cell.length_a   1.000
_cell.length_b   1.000
_cell.length_c   1.000
_cell.angle_alpha   90.00
_cell.angle_beta   90.00
_cell.angle_gamma   90.00
#
_symmetry.space_group_name_H-M   'P 1'
#
loop_
_entity.id
_entity.type
_entity.pdbx_description
1 polymer ?
#
loop_
_entity_poly.entity_id
_entity_poly.type
_entity_poly.pdbx_seq_one_letter_code
_entity_poly.pdbx_strand_id
1 'polypeptide(L)'
;MTKELKIGLAAMLMPAAFLLSTPALSAEPDAARFQLERSGDHFIRLDKQTGAMSICQDQGGNLVCRMAADERAAYDDELDRLADRVTKLEKTVASDKGSSLPSDAEVDRTLGIMQKFMRGFMGMAKEFQNEQPDTKPQPQKT
;
A
#
# COMPACT_ATOMS: atom_id res chain seq x y z
N MET A 1 57.32 46.38 30.32
CA MET A 1 57.80 45.07 30.80
C MET A 1 57.09 43.98 30.01
N THR A 2 57.83 43.32 29.15
CA THR A 2 57.43 42.24 28.24
C THR A 2 57.16 40.95 28.98
N LYS A 3 56.07 40.23 28.66
CA LYS A 3 56.01 38.76 28.77
C LYS A 3 55.04 38.19 27.74
N GLU A 4 55.62 37.77 26.63
CA GLU A 4 55.06 36.80 25.69
C GLU A 4 55.12 35.40 26.34
N LEU A 5 54.05 34.61 26.26
CA LEU A 5 54.17 33.16 26.43
C LEU A 5 53.23 32.42 25.47
N LYS A 6 53.88 31.75 24.52
CA LYS A 6 53.34 30.91 23.44
C LYS A 6 52.55 29.71 23.99
N ILE A 7 51.35 29.49 23.47
CA ILE A 7 50.62 28.22 23.47
C ILE A 7 49.97 28.19 22.08
N GLY A 8 50.36 27.36 21.11
CA GLY A 8 50.58 25.92 21.20
C GLY A 8 49.49 25.27 20.34
N LEU A 9 49.79 25.06 19.06
CA LEU A 9 48.92 24.44 18.06
C LEU A 9 48.93 22.91 18.27
N ALA A 10 47.82 22.33 18.74
CA ALA A 10 47.32 20.98 18.40
C ALA A 10 46.24 20.48 19.39
N ALA A 11 45.33 19.65 18.86
CA ALA A 11 44.27 18.84 19.50
C ALA A 11 42.96 19.59 19.80
N MET A 12 41.96 19.58 18.91
CA MET A 12 41.05 18.46 18.59
C MET A 12 40.16 18.06 19.78
N LEU A 13 38.90 18.54 19.79
CA LEU A 13 37.67 17.79 20.15
C LEU A 13 36.44 18.74 20.22
N MET A 14 35.49 18.47 19.31
CA MET A 14 34.06 18.85 19.20
C MET A 14 33.36 19.55 20.39
N PRO A 15 32.38 20.41 20.09
CA PRO A 15 30.99 19.94 19.91
C PRO A 15 30.35 20.52 18.64
N ALA A 16 29.88 19.74 17.65
CA ALA A 16 28.73 18.84 17.70
C ALA A 16 27.50 19.45 18.37
N ALA A 17 27.04 20.61 17.90
CA ALA A 17 25.69 21.10 18.19
C ALA A 17 25.17 22.05 17.10
N PHE A 18 25.23 21.61 15.84
CA PHE A 18 24.28 22.12 14.84
C PHE A 18 23.00 21.29 14.99
N LEU A 19 22.32 21.46 16.12
CA LEU A 19 20.97 20.92 16.29
C LEU A 19 20.07 21.71 15.35
N LEU A 20 19.42 20.96 14.46
CA LEU A 20 18.43 21.44 13.52
C LEU A 20 17.40 22.29 14.26
N SER A 21 17.44 23.60 14.06
CA SER A 21 16.29 24.46 14.35
C SER A 21 15.34 24.34 13.16
N THR A 22 14.69 23.18 13.01
CA THR A 22 13.49 23.10 12.19
C THR A 22 12.46 24.01 12.84
N PRO A 23 11.94 25.06 12.18
CA PRO A 23 10.76 25.74 12.69
C PRO A 23 9.68 24.67 12.81
N ALA A 24 9.23 24.42 14.03
CA ALA A 24 8.00 23.68 14.24
C ALA A 24 6.92 24.46 13.51
N LEU A 25 6.45 23.94 12.38
CA LEU A 25 5.29 24.45 11.69
C LEU A 25 4.09 24.10 12.59
N SER A 26 3.89 24.87 13.66
CA SER A 26 2.61 24.91 14.32
C SER A 26 1.64 25.37 13.26
N ALA A 27 0.78 24.46 12.79
CA ALA A 27 -0.32 24.80 11.92
C ALA A 27 -1.11 25.91 12.63
N GLU A 28 -0.96 27.14 12.17
CA GLU A 28 -1.78 28.25 12.64
C GLU A 28 -3.23 27.80 12.44
N PRO A 29 -4.04 27.73 13.51
CA PRO A 29 -5.42 27.33 13.35
C PRO A 29 -6.03 28.39 12.45
N ASP A 30 -6.39 27.99 11.23
CA ASP A 30 -7.14 28.84 10.32
C ASP A 30 -8.37 29.32 11.10
N ALA A 31 -8.32 30.57 11.59
CA ALA A 31 -9.33 31.10 12.50
C ALA A 31 -10.70 31.20 11.82
N ALA A 32 -10.71 31.11 10.48
CA ALA A 32 -11.92 31.02 9.68
C ALA A 32 -12.48 29.59 9.59
N ARG A 33 -11.66 28.55 9.73
CA ARG A 33 -12.06 27.13 9.66
C ARG A 33 -12.76 26.66 10.92
N PHE A 34 -12.31 27.06 12.10
CA PHE A 34 -12.88 26.58 13.36
C PHE A 34 -13.74 27.65 14.02
N GLN A 35 -15.00 27.32 14.31
CA GLN A 35 -15.89 28.17 15.09
C GLN A 35 -16.06 27.57 16.48
N LEU A 36 -15.85 28.38 17.53
CA LEU A 36 -16.12 28.00 18.90
C LEU A 36 -17.42 28.66 19.37
N GLU A 37 -18.36 27.85 19.83
CA GLU A 37 -19.60 28.29 20.47
C GLU A 37 -19.61 27.87 21.93
N ARG A 38 -20.09 28.75 22.82
CA ARG A 38 -20.23 28.42 24.24
C ARG A 38 -21.60 27.77 24.46
N SER A 39 -21.60 26.56 25.04
CA SER A 39 -22.82 25.83 25.38
C SER A 39 -22.80 25.52 26.88
N GLY A 40 -23.38 26.42 27.68
CA GLY A 40 -23.36 26.34 29.14
C GLY A 40 -21.93 26.32 29.70
N ASP A 41 -21.56 25.17 30.26
CA ASP A 41 -20.33 24.95 31.02
C ASP A 41 -19.18 24.43 30.13
N HIS A 42 -19.48 24.06 28.89
CA HIS A 42 -18.53 23.54 27.92
C HIS A 42 -18.56 24.34 26.62
N PHE A 43 -17.60 24.05 25.75
CA PHE A 43 -17.46 24.69 24.45
C PHE A 43 -17.73 23.67 23.36
N ILE A 44 -18.27 24.11 22.23
CA ILE A 44 -18.43 23.31 21.02
C ILE A 44 -17.54 23.91 19.95
N ARG A 45 -16.66 23.11 19.37
CA ARG A 45 -15.83 23.49 18.22
C ARG A 45 -16.38 22.85 16.96
N LEU A 46 -16.80 23.67 16.01
CA LEU A 46 -17.23 23.26 14.67
C LEU A 46 -16.08 23.46 13.68
N ASP A 47 -15.72 22.42 12.94
CA ASP A 47 -14.89 22.54 11.74
C ASP A 47 -15.78 22.88 10.55
N LYS A 48 -15.68 24.09 10.02
CA LYS A 48 -16.50 24.58 8.90
C LYS A 48 -16.17 23.93 7.56
N GLN A 49 -15.03 23.23 7.44
CA GLN A 49 -14.69 22.50 6.22
C GLN A 49 -15.28 21.09 6.20
N THR A 50 -15.24 20.39 7.32
CA THR A 50 -15.70 18.99 7.41
C THR A 50 -17.09 18.85 8.02
N GLY A 51 -17.58 19.87 8.72
CA GLY A 51 -18.81 19.82 9.51
C GLY A 51 -18.68 19.10 10.86
N ALA A 52 -17.50 18.59 11.20
CA ALA A 52 -17.28 17.83 12.43
C ALA A 52 -17.41 18.71 13.68
N MET A 53 -18.08 18.20 14.71
CA MET A 53 -18.31 18.88 15.98
C MET A 53 -17.55 18.22 17.14
N SER A 54 -16.73 19.00 17.83
CA SER A 54 -16.02 18.56 19.03
C SER A 54 -16.57 19.25 20.26
N ILE A 55 -16.73 18.51 21.37
CA ILE A 55 -17.01 19.08 22.69
C ILE A 55 -15.68 19.35 23.37
N CYS A 56 -15.47 20.58 23.80
CA CYS A 56 -14.27 21.01 24.48
C CYS A 56 -14.56 21.42 25.92
N GLN A 57 -13.68 21.02 26.82
CA GLN A 57 -13.74 21.38 28.24
C GLN A 57 -12.50 22.17 28.63
N ASP A 58 -12.66 23.13 29.53
CA ASP A 58 -11.54 23.84 30.13
C ASP A 58 -10.88 22.94 31.19
N GLN A 59 -9.61 22.61 30.97
CA GLN A 59 -8.76 21.90 31.91
C GLN A 59 -7.56 22.77 32.27
N GLY A 60 -7.71 23.56 33.34
CA GLY A 60 -6.63 24.37 33.88
C GLY A 60 -6.18 25.52 32.96
N GLY A 61 -7.13 26.16 32.28
CA GLY A 61 -6.87 27.25 31.34
C GLY A 61 -6.55 26.78 29.92
N ASN A 62 -6.59 25.48 29.67
CA ASN A 62 -6.42 24.88 28.35
C ASN A 62 -7.71 24.23 27.89
N LEU A 63 -8.13 24.55 26.66
CA LEU A 63 -9.33 23.98 26.08
C LEU A 63 -9.02 22.61 25.44
N VAL A 64 -9.51 21.53 26.03
CA VAL A 64 -9.30 20.16 25.54
C VAL A 64 -10.55 19.69 24.78
N CYS A 65 -10.44 19.57 23.47
CA CYS A 65 -11.53 19.14 22.58
C CYS A 65 -11.53 17.62 22.36
N ARG A 66 -12.70 16.99 22.46
CA ARG A 66 -12.95 15.58 22.11
C ARG A 66 -14.11 15.50 21.12
N MET A 67 -14.10 14.50 20.23
CA MET A 67 -15.23 14.25 19.33
C MET A 67 -16.55 14.11 20.09
N ALA A 68 -17.64 14.61 19.51
CA ALA A 68 -18.98 14.46 20.05
C ALA A 68 -19.34 12.97 20.20
N ALA A 69 -20.22 12.67 21.15
CA ALA A 69 -20.61 11.28 21.44
C ALA A 69 -21.35 10.63 20.26
N ASP A 70 -22.22 11.38 19.59
CA ASP A 70 -23.04 10.87 18.48
C ASP A 70 -22.20 10.54 17.24
N GLU A 71 -21.16 11.36 16.97
CA GLU A 71 -20.23 11.08 15.88
C GLU A 71 -19.47 9.78 16.13
N ARG A 72 -19.02 9.51 17.38
CA ARG A 72 -18.37 8.24 17.69
C ARG A 72 -19.28 7.04 17.42
N ALA A 73 -20.54 7.10 17.85
CA ALA A 73 -21.49 6.01 17.60
C ALA A 73 -21.70 5.74 16.10
N ALA A 74 -21.83 6.79 15.29
CA ALA A 74 -21.96 6.64 13.83
C ALA A 74 -20.70 6.03 13.19
N TYR A 75 -19.50 6.41 13.66
CA TYR A 75 -18.25 5.82 13.19
C TYR A 75 -18.10 4.36 13.62
N ASP A 76 -18.48 4.03 14.86
CA ASP A 76 -18.42 2.66 15.38
C ASP A 76 -19.35 1.73 14.58
N ASP A 77 -20.57 2.17 14.26
CA ASP A 77 -21.51 1.41 13.40
C ASP A 77 -20.94 1.17 11.99
N GLU A 78 -20.26 2.16 11.40
CA GLU A 78 -19.61 2.00 10.10
C GLU A 78 -18.41 1.05 10.15
N LEU A 79 -17.63 1.10 11.22
CA LEU A 79 -16.50 0.20 11.44
C LEU A 79 -16.96 -1.25 11.58
N ASP A 80 -18.01 -1.50 12.36
CA ASP A 80 -18.59 -2.84 12.52
C ASP A 80 -19.09 -3.38 11.19
N ARG A 81 -19.85 -2.56 10.43
CA ARG A 81 -20.31 -2.93 9.09
C ARG A 81 -19.16 -3.24 8.13
N LEU A 82 -18.06 -2.48 8.21
CA LEU A 82 -16.90 -2.70 7.36
C LEU A 82 -16.14 -3.97 7.76
N ALA A 83 -15.96 -4.21 9.05
CA ALA A 83 -15.34 -5.42 9.59
C ALA A 83 -16.11 -6.69 9.17
N ASP A 84 -17.44 -6.64 9.21
CA ASP A 84 -18.31 -7.72 8.72
C ASP A 84 -18.12 -8.00 7.24
N ARG A 85 -18.03 -6.95 6.41
CA ARG A 85 -17.79 -7.08 4.98
C ARG A 85 -16.42 -7.67 4.67
N VAL A 86 -15.38 -7.21 5.36
CA VAL A 86 -14.01 -7.74 5.21
C VAL A 86 -14.01 -9.22 5.60
N THR A 87 -14.56 -9.58 6.75
CA THR A 87 -14.68 -10.98 7.20
C THR A 87 -15.41 -11.84 6.18
N LYS A 88 -16.50 -11.33 5.60
CA LYS A 88 -17.25 -12.03 4.55
C LYS A 88 -16.41 -12.21 3.28
N LEU A 89 -15.72 -11.17 2.83
CA LEU A 89 -14.86 -11.22 1.65
C LEU A 89 -13.69 -12.18 1.84
N GLU A 90 -13.03 -12.14 3.00
CA GLU A 90 -11.95 -13.06 3.35
C GLU A 90 -12.42 -14.50 3.33
N LYS A 91 -13.61 -14.81 3.87
CA LYS A 91 -14.22 -16.14 3.79
C LYS A 91 -14.51 -16.57 2.35
N THR A 92 -15.05 -15.68 1.52
CA THR A 92 -15.28 -15.96 0.09
C THR A 92 -13.98 -16.25 -0.63
N VAL A 93 -12.95 -15.41 -0.46
CA VAL A 93 -11.63 -15.60 -1.09
C VAL A 93 -10.95 -16.87 -0.59
N ALA A 94 -11.04 -17.17 0.72
CA ALA A 94 -10.48 -18.40 1.28
C ALA A 94 -11.18 -19.65 0.72
N SER A 95 -12.50 -19.57 0.50
CA SER A 95 -13.26 -20.64 -0.13
C SER A 95 -12.92 -20.79 -1.62
N ASP A 96 -12.67 -19.66 -2.31
CA ASP A 96 -12.41 -19.63 -3.75
C ASP A 96 -10.95 -20.03 -4.13
N LYS A 97 -10.01 -19.90 -3.19
CA LYS A 97 -8.64 -20.43 -3.34
C LYS A 97 -8.59 -21.97 -3.46
N GLY A 98 -9.67 -22.67 -3.11
CA GLY A 98 -9.82 -24.11 -3.34
C GLY A 98 -10.47 -24.47 -4.68
N SER A 99 -11.21 -23.56 -5.32
CA SER A 99 -11.90 -23.77 -6.60
C SER A 99 -11.15 -23.21 -7.82
N SER A 100 -10.21 -22.29 -7.62
CA SER A 100 -9.45 -21.64 -8.71
C SER A 100 -8.17 -22.37 -9.12
N LEU A 101 -7.74 -23.38 -8.35
CA LEU A 101 -6.60 -24.23 -8.70
C LEU A 101 -7.15 -25.57 -9.23
N PRO A 102 -6.95 -25.88 -10.54
CA PRO A 102 -7.29 -27.20 -11.07
C PRO A 102 -6.62 -28.29 -10.26
N SER A 103 -7.30 -29.41 -10.02
CA SER A 103 -6.70 -30.53 -9.30
C SER A 103 -5.48 -31.09 -10.07
N ASP A 104 -4.48 -31.62 -9.36
CA ASP A 104 -3.28 -32.22 -9.98
C ASP A 104 -3.66 -33.27 -11.05
N ALA A 105 -4.73 -34.03 -10.81
CA ALA A 105 -5.26 -35.02 -11.75
C ALA A 105 -5.78 -34.40 -13.06
N GLU A 106 -6.34 -33.19 -13.00
CA GLU A 106 -6.88 -32.46 -14.16
C GLU A 106 -5.76 -31.79 -14.96
N VAL A 107 -4.73 -31.32 -14.28
CA VAL A 107 -3.47 -30.86 -14.88
C VAL A 107 -2.80 -32.00 -15.64
N ASP A 108 -2.61 -33.15 -15.01
CA ASP A 108 -2.00 -34.34 -15.63
C ASP A 108 -2.79 -34.84 -16.84
N ARG A 109 -4.12 -34.84 -16.75
CA ARG A 109 -5.00 -35.20 -17.86
C ARG A 109 -4.81 -34.25 -19.04
N THR A 110 -4.73 -32.95 -18.77
CA THR A 110 -4.53 -31.91 -19.79
C THR A 110 -3.16 -32.03 -20.44
N LEU A 111 -2.10 -32.20 -19.64
CA LEU A 111 -0.73 -32.43 -20.13
C LEU A 111 -0.65 -33.70 -20.99
N GLY A 112 -1.34 -34.77 -20.60
CA GLY A 112 -1.42 -36.00 -21.38
C GLY A 112 -2.11 -35.82 -22.74
N ILE A 113 -3.19 -35.04 -22.79
CA ILE A 113 -3.89 -34.69 -24.04
C ILE A 113 -2.97 -33.85 -24.93
N MET A 114 -2.33 -32.83 -24.37
CA MET A 114 -1.41 -31.94 -25.09
C MET A 114 -0.21 -32.70 -25.66
N GLN A 115 0.34 -33.67 -24.92
CA GLN A 115 1.44 -34.51 -25.38
C GLN A 115 1.03 -35.44 -26.54
N LYS A 116 -0.17 -36.03 -26.47
CA LYS A 116 -0.70 -36.87 -27.56
C LYS A 116 -0.93 -36.04 -28.83
N PHE A 117 -1.46 -34.82 -28.66
CA PHE A 117 -1.68 -33.89 -29.76
C PHE A 117 -0.36 -33.51 -30.45
N MET A 118 0.66 -33.10 -29.70
CA MET A 118 1.98 -32.75 -30.26
C MET A 118 2.62 -33.92 -31.02
N ARG A 119 2.52 -35.14 -30.48
CA ARG A 119 3.07 -36.33 -31.13
C ARG A 119 2.34 -36.67 -32.43
N GLY A 120 1.01 -36.56 -32.44
CA GLY A 120 0.21 -36.73 -33.66
C GLY A 120 0.54 -35.68 -34.72
N PHE A 121 0.65 -34.42 -34.31
CA PHE A 121 1.00 -33.31 -35.19
C PHE A 121 2.38 -33.48 -35.84
N MET A 122 3.42 -33.83 -35.08
CA MET A 122 4.76 -34.11 -35.63
C MET A 122 4.76 -35.29 -36.60
N GLY A 123 3.98 -36.35 -36.32
CA GLY A 123 3.84 -37.48 -37.23
C GLY A 123 3.31 -37.05 -38.60
N MET A 124 2.22 -36.28 -38.59
CA MET A 124 1.60 -35.76 -39.80
C MET A 124 2.56 -34.83 -40.58
N ALA A 125 3.26 -33.94 -39.90
CA ALA A 125 4.23 -33.02 -40.52
C ALA A 125 5.45 -33.74 -41.16
N LYS A 126 5.84 -34.90 -40.61
CA LYS A 126 6.95 -35.71 -41.15
C LYS A 126 6.56 -36.48 -42.41
N GLU A 127 5.29 -36.88 -42.51
CA GLU A 127 4.74 -37.53 -43.70
C GLU A 127 4.81 -36.61 -44.92
N PHE A 128 4.42 -35.33 -44.76
CA PHE A 128 4.56 -34.31 -45.82
C PHE A 128 6.02 -34.00 -46.22
N GLN A 129 7.00 -34.17 -45.34
CA GLN A 129 8.43 -34.01 -45.69
C GLN A 129 8.98 -35.22 -46.45
N ASN A 130 8.54 -36.42 -46.09
CA ASN A 130 8.98 -37.66 -46.76
C ASN A 130 8.38 -37.81 -48.17
N GLU A 131 7.26 -37.14 -48.46
CA GLU A 131 6.60 -37.15 -49.78
C GLU A 131 7.17 -36.12 -50.77
N GLN A 132 8.20 -35.34 -50.40
CA GLN A 132 9.03 -34.64 -51.39
C GLN A 132 10.07 -35.62 -51.95
N PRO A 133 9.92 -36.13 -53.18
CA PRO A 133 10.88 -37.06 -53.74
C PRO A 133 12.21 -36.36 -53.99
N ASP A 134 13.30 -37.02 -53.57
CA ASP A 134 14.68 -36.74 -53.96
C ASP A 134 14.75 -36.50 -55.48
N THR A 135 14.69 -35.23 -55.89
CA THR A 135 14.86 -34.85 -57.29
C THR A 135 16.37 -34.75 -57.52
N LYS A 136 17.06 -35.90 -57.58
CA LYS A 136 18.46 -35.95 -57.99
C LYS A 136 18.53 -35.61 -59.48
N PRO A 137 19.24 -34.53 -59.90
CA PRO A 137 19.38 -34.21 -61.31
C PRO A 137 20.28 -35.27 -61.96
N GLN A 138 19.72 -36.09 -62.84
CA GLN A 138 20.53 -37.03 -63.63
C GLN A 138 21.31 -36.27 -64.71
N PRO A 139 22.59 -36.61 -64.95
CA PRO A 139 23.41 -35.93 -65.93
C PRO A 139 22.92 -36.29 -67.34
N GLN A 140 22.57 -35.27 -68.14
CA GLN A 140 22.27 -35.44 -69.55
C GLN A 140 23.52 -35.90 -70.29
N LYS A 141 23.41 -37.04 -70.97
CA LYS A 141 24.45 -37.60 -71.82
C LYS A 141 24.18 -37.17 -73.27
N THR A 142 24.98 -36.25 -73.78
CA THR A 142 25.18 -35.99 -75.22
C THR A 142 26.25 -36.90 -75.77
#